data_AF-A0A7Y2FTR7-F1
#
_entry.id   AF-A0A7Y2FTR7-F1
#
_cell.length_a   1.000
_cell.length_b   1.000
_cell.length_c   1.000
_cell.angle_alpha   90.00
_cell.angle_beta   90.00
_cell.angle_gamma   90.00
#
_symmetry.space_group_name_H-M   'P 1'
#
loop_
_entity.id
_entity.type
_entity.pdbx_description
1 polymer ?
#
loop_
_entity_poly.entity_id
_entity_poly.type
_entity_poly.pdbx_seq_one_letter_code
_entity_poly.pdbx_strand_id
1 'polypeptide(L)' 'EIYSTAGGFDLLVKFYLNDDDDVGHFINQQVHSIPGVKDTYTIVTYRAF' A
#
# COMPACT_ATOMS: atom_id res chain seq x y z
N GLU A 1 -8.73 -2.66 -1.99
CA GLU A 1 -9.05 -4.08 -1.69
C GLU A 1 -7.92 -4.67 -0.82
N ILE A 2 -8.18 -5.72 -0.04
CA ILE A 2 -7.18 -6.32 0.89
C ILE A 2 -7.23 -7.85 0.75
N TYR A 3 -6.06 -8.47 0.63
CA TYR A 3 -5.90 -9.92 0.51
C TYR A 3 -4.83 -10.43 1.46
N SER A 4 -5.05 -11.60 2.06
CA SER A 4 -4.00 -12.33 2.78
C SER A 4 -3.27 -13.28 1.85
N THR A 5 -1.95 -13.33 1.97
CA THR A 5 -1.09 -14.13 1.08
C THR A 5 -0.12 -14.97 1.90
N ALA A 6 0.19 -16.17 1.41
CA ALA A 6 1.21 -17.06 2.00
C ALA A 6 2.61 -16.85 1.38
N GLY A 7 2.84 -15.69 0.74
CA GLY A 7 4.04 -15.38 -0.06
C GLY A 7 5.09 -14.58 0.71
N GLY A 8 5.85 -13.74 -0.01
CA GLY A 8 6.89 -12.89 0.59
C GLY A 8 6.38 -11.74 1.47
N PHE A 9 5.07 -11.56 1.56
CA PHE A 9 4.40 -10.62 2.45
C PHE A 9 3.07 -11.23 2.92
N ASP A 10 2.58 -10.80 4.08
CA ASP A 10 1.37 -11.33 4.71
C ASP A 10 0.08 -10.77 4.08
N LEU A 11 0.15 -9.50 3.63
CA LEU A 11 -0.98 -8.75 3.10
C LEU A 11 -0.62 -8.11 1.76
N LEU A 12 -1.51 -8.27 0.77
CA LEU A 12 -1.52 -7.48 -0.45
C LEU A 12 -2.69 -6.49 -0.38
N VAL A 13 -2.37 -5.20 -0.37
CA VAL A 13 -3.37 -4.13 -0.26
C VAL A 13 -3.31 -3.24 -1.49
N LYS A 14 -4.48 -2.99 -2.08
CA LYS A 14 -4.64 -2.04 -3.17
C LYS A 14 -5.31 -0.77 -2.65
N PHE A 15 -4.59 0.33 -2.81
CA PHE A 15 -5.06 1.68 -2.50
C PHE A 15 -5.35 2.42 -3.81
N TYR A 16 -6.43 3.20 -3.81
CA TYR A 16 -6.70 4.18 -4.84
C TYR A 16 -6.46 5.54 -4.22
N LEU A 17 -5.54 6.29 -4.82
CA LEU A 17 -5.19 7.64 -4.41
C LEU A 17 -5.71 8.61 -5.46
N ASN A 18 -5.94 9.86 -5.06
CA ASN A 18 -6.27 10.94 -5.98
C ASN A 18 -5.01 11.38 -6.73
N ASP A 19 -5.18 12.11 -7.84
CA ASP A 19 -4.07 12.52 -8.70
C ASP A 19 -3.08 13.48 -8.00
N ASP A 20 -3.51 14.15 -6.94
CA ASP A 20 -2.75 15.09 -6.11
C ASP A 20 -2.16 14.47 -4.84
N ASP A 21 -2.47 13.20 -4.54
CA ASP A 21 -1.96 12.52 -3.37
C ASP A 21 -0.49 12.07 -3.56
N ASP A 22 0.38 12.42 -2.61
CA ASP A 22 1.75 11.91 -2.58
C ASP A 22 1.80 10.50 -1.98
N VAL A 23 2.26 9.54 -2.77
CA VAL A 23 2.34 8.12 -2.38
C VAL A 23 3.25 7.93 -1.15
N GLY A 24 4.39 8.62 -1.09
CA GLY A 24 5.34 8.47 0.01
C GLY A 24 4.75 8.95 1.33
N HIS A 25 4.08 10.10 1.31
CA HIS A 25 3.37 10.67 2.43
C HIS A 25 2.24 9.76 2.91
N PHE A 26 1.43 9.24 1.97
CA PHE A 26 0.35 8.30 2.29
C PHE A 26 0.89 7.05 3.00
N ILE A 27 1.93 6.42 2.45
CA ILE A 27 2.51 5.22 3.07
C ILE A 27 3.07 5.54 4.47
N ASN A 28 3.84 6.62 4.60
CA ASN A 28 4.49 6.96 5.86
C ASN A 28 3.50 7.35 6.97
N GLN A 29 2.46 8.13 6.64
CA GLN A 29 1.54 8.66 7.65
C GLN A 29 0.34 7.76 7.92
N GLN A 30 -0.17 7.08 6.90
CA GLN A 30 -1.40 6.29 7.01
C GLN A 30 -1.12 4.79 7.15
N VAL A 31 -0.15 4.24 6.41
CA VAL A 31 0.09 2.79 6.41
C VAL A 31 1.08 2.39 7.51
N HIS A 32 2.21 3.08 7.66
CA HIS A 32 3.20 2.79 8.70
C HIS A 32 2.74 3.16 10.12
N SER A 33 1.70 3.99 10.25
CA SER A 33 1.09 4.29 11.54
C SER A 33 0.22 3.16 12.09
N ILE A 34 -0.13 2.16 11.27
CA ILE A 34 -0.96 1.03 11.68
C ILE A 34 -0.14 0.09 12.58
N PRO A 35 -0.59 -0.18 13.82
CA PRO A 35 0.11 -1.10 14.70
C PRO A 35 0.29 -2.49 14.08
N GLY A 36 1.50 -3.02 14.15
CA GLY A 36 1.85 -4.33 13.60
C GLY A 36 2.33 -4.32 12.14
N VAL A 37 2.23 -3.19 11.43
CA VAL A 37 2.91 -3.03 10.14
C VAL A 37 4.41 -2.86 10.38
N LYS A 38 5.18 -3.89 10.03
CA LYS A 38 6.64 -3.88 10.18
C LYS A 38 7.35 -3.21 9.01
N ASP A 39 6.91 -3.51 7.80
CA ASP A 39 7.51 -3.02 6.56
C ASP A 39 6.47 -3.04 5.43
N THR A 40 6.72 -2.30 4.35
CA THR A 40 5.85 -2.21 3.17
C THR A 40 6.65 -2.31 1.89
N TYR A 41 6.14 -3.07 0.92
CA TYR A 41 6.65 -3.08 -0.46
C TYR A 41 5.62 -2.45 -1.39
N THR A 42 5.89 -1.22 -1.85
CA THR A 42 4.94 -0.44 -2.65
C THR A 42 5.14 -0.70 -4.14
N ILE A 43 4.06 -1.11 -4.82
CA ILE A 43 4.03 -1.31 -6.28
C ILE A 43 3.13 -0.24 -6.88
N VAL A 44 3.69 0.66 -7.69
CA VAL A 44 2.90 1.68 -8.40
C VAL A 44 2.25 1.04 -9.62
N THR A 45 0.91 1.03 -9.65
CA THR A 45 0.14 0.52 -10.78
C THR A 45 -0.39 1.66 -11.63
N TYR A 46 -0.22 1.57 -12.95
CA TYR A 46 -0.85 2.49 -13.89
C TYR A 46 -2.17 1.89 -14.43
N ARG A 47 -3.21 2.72 -14.61
CA ARG A 47 -4.39 2.29 -15.39
C ARG A 47 -3.97 2.22 -16.85
N ALA A 48 -3.68 1.01 -17.33
CA ALA A 48 -3.27 0.79 -18.71
C ALA A 48 -4.42 0.96 -19.72
N PHE A 49 -5.68 0.96 -19.26
CA PHE A 49 -6.90 1.03 -20.07
C PHE A 49 -7.99 1.81 -19.37
#